data_AF-A0A0G1Z981-F1
#
_entry.id   AF-A0A0G1Z981-F1
#
_cell.length_a   1.000
_cell.length_b   1.000
_cell.length_c   1.000
_cell.angle_alpha   90.00
_cell.angle_beta   90.00
_cell.angle_gamma   90.00
#
_symmetry.space_group_name_H-M   'P 1'
#
loop_
_entity.id
_entity.type
_entity.pdbx_description
1 polymer ?
#
loop_
_entity_poly.entity_id
_entity_poly.type
_entity_poly.pdbx_seq_one_letter_code
_entity_poly.pdbx_strand_id
1 'polypeptide(L)'
;MTTSKTPRDTETETSAAKSSKKVTEGINLARSAELAREIREFRRRGMFATLLFTTAQNATPVHTQFLAAIESYLEHRHGKLYVIPIRYKNPTSHWSQVAKSHDWWAPEIEDYLLTERVIINQNLMVLADIRTQPTADSPLSGFDAVSRDKSAIIGHTKIEMKTVPTPQNRMPKILITTGAITRANFTPTKAGKIGEFHHTLGATVVEIAGPKFFLRQIYALADGSFIDLNYEYSADKPPRRVGHIEALVLGDDHFEFMADNVIKATYGEDGIVEVLKPKYLVRHDGIDFHNRSHHNRKDPIKMGTVYDTDHESIEKVLDGYAAFVDTHTPPDTVNVFVPGNHTGEHMTRWIKETDPKVDYANDIFWCETYKAMRAGAQYTKRGVEEIDPFAYWMAKKLKTAKAVFLKVGEPFIKHGVDMGFHGDKGANGSRGSLRSYRNIGVRTMIAHSHSPGIKDGAFQVGMSAEYNLVYEQGAPSGRLQAHGVLYENGKRTILIIVEDGWRAEGFKHKRAPRSK
;
A
#
# COMPACT_ATOMS: atom_id res chain seq x y z
N MET A 1 14.63 62.57 1.36
CA MET A 1 14.34 61.30 2.06
C MET A 1 12.85 61.03 1.92
N THR A 2 12.30 60.80 0.72
CA THR A 2 12.33 59.54 -0.05
C THR A 2 12.24 58.29 0.83
N THR A 3 11.03 57.70 0.87
CA THR A 3 10.66 56.29 0.55
C THR A 3 9.23 56.05 1.08
N SER A 4 8.23 56.21 0.22
CA SER A 4 7.55 55.14 -0.54
C SER A 4 6.57 54.32 0.32
N LYS A 5 5.31 54.80 0.34
CA LYS A 5 4.14 53.97 0.67
C LYS A 5 3.89 53.02 -0.50
N THR A 6 3.87 51.74 -0.22
CA THR A 6 3.44 50.67 -1.12
C THR A 6 1.96 50.86 -1.49
N PRO A 7 1.57 50.75 -2.78
CA PRO A 7 0.16 50.74 -3.17
C PRO A 7 -0.52 49.44 -2.74
N ARG A 8 -1.80 49.52 -2.40
CA ARG A 8 -2.67 48.37 -2.18
C ARG A 8 -2.89 47.68 -3.54
N ASP A 9 -2.51 46.41 -3.63
CA ASP A 9 -2.92 45.52 -4.71
C ASP A 9 -4.42 45.20 -4.56
N THR A 10 -5.26 46.06 -5.14
CA THR A 10 -6.68 45.80 -5.38
C THR A 10 -6.95 45.89 -6.87
N GLU A 11 -6.36 45.00 -7.66
CA GLU A 11 -6.72 44.79 -9.06
C GLU A 11 -6.00 43.54 -9.58
N THR A 12 -6.68 42.38 -9.60
CA THR A 12 -6.40 41.23 -10.50
C THR A 12 -7.34 40.02 -10.34
N GLU A 13 -8.41 40.06 -9.54
CA GLU A 13 -9.32 38.91 -9.40
C GLU A 13 -10.45 38.79 -10.46
N THR A 14 -10.58 39.73 -11.40
CA THR A 14 -11.77 39.76 -12.28
C THR A 14 -11.53 39.44 -13.76
N SER A 15 -10.30 39.16 -14.21
CA SER A 15 -10.05 38.83 -15.63
C SER A 15 -9.97 37.32 -15.92
N ALA A 16 -9.62 36.48 -14.93
CA ALA A 16 -9.52 35.02 -15.11
C ALA A 16 -10.89 34.31 -15.16
N ALA A 17 -11.94 34.93 -14.61
CA ALA A 17 -13.29 34.35 -14.56
C ALA A 17 -14.09 34.48 -15.87
N LYS A 18 -13.60 35.24 -16.87
CA LYS A 18 -14.34 35.53 -18.11
C LYS A 18 -13.93 34.71 -19.33
N SER A 19 -12.85 33.91 -19.29
CA SER A 19 -12.44 33.09 -20.46
C SER A 19 -12.81 31.60 -20.39
N SER A 20 -13.42 31.10 -19.31
CA SER A 20 -13.76 29.68 -19.16
C SER A 20 -15.18 29.29 -19.60
N LYS A 21 -15.97 30.22 -20.16
CA LYS A 21 -17.41 30.03 -20.41
C LYS A 21 -17.78 29.45 -21.79
N LYS A 22 -16.87 28.74 -22.46
CA LYS A 22 -17.19 28.06 -23.73
C LYS A 22 -16.82 26.57 -23.67
N VAL A 23 -17.88 25.77 -23.85
CA VAL A 23 -17.94 24.31 -24.06
C VAL A 23 -17.74 23.46 -22.80
N THR A 24 -18.85 23.24 -22.09
CA THR A 24 -19.04 22.09 -21.18
C THR A 24 -20.48 21.58 -21.34
N GLU A 25 -20.84 21.13 -22.54
CA GLU A 25 -22.05 20.31 -22.68
C GLU A 25 -21.81 19.01 -21.90
N GLY A 26 -22.68 18.74 -20.93
CA GLY A 26 -22.68 17.50 -20.15
C GLY A 26 -21.73 17.42 -18.95
N ILE A 27 -21.36 18.55 -18.32
CA ILE A 27 -20.64 18.51 -17.04
C ILE A 27 -21.51 19.17 -15.96
N ASN A 28 -21.96 18.37 -14.99
CA ASN A 28 -22.68 18.87 -13.83
C ASN A 28 -21.72 19.54 -12.82
N LEU A 29 -21.57 20.86 -12.92
CA LEU A 29 -20.72 21.65 -12.03
C LEU A 29 -21.19 21.66 -10.55
N ALA A 30 -22.43 21.23 -10.26
CA ALA A 30 -22.93 21.20 -8.89
C ALA A 30 -22.36 20.04 -8.05
N ARG A 31 -21.74 19.03 -8.69
CA ARG A 31 -21.34 17.79 -8.01
C ARG A 31 -20.24 17.98 -6.98
N SER A 32 -19.29 18.88 -7.23
CA SER A 32 -18.24 19.24 -6.27
C SER A 32 -18.82 19.88 -5.01
N ALA A 33 -19.80 20.77 -5.18
CA ALA A 33 -20.52 21.41 -4.08
C ALA A 33 -21.38 20.41 -3.30
N GLU A 34 -22.00 19.45 -4.00
CA GLU A 34 -22.76 18.37 -3.39
C GLU A 34 -21.87 17.45 -2.55
N LEU A 35 -20.76 16.93 -3.09
CA LEU A 35 -19.81 16.12 -2.31
C LEU A 35 -19.31 16.91 -1.09
N ALA A 36 -18.95 18.18 -1.25
CA ALA A 36 -18.55 19.02 -0.12
C ALA A 36 -19.64 19.17 0.94
N ARG A 37 -20.91 19.31 0.54
CA ARG A 37 -22.07 19.37 1.46
C ARG A 37 -22.28 18.04 2.17
N GLU A 38 -22.21 16.93 1.45
CA GLU A 38 -22.35 15.58 2.00
C GLU A 38 -21.26 15.28 3.02
N ILE A 39 -19.99 15.59 2.70
CA ILE A 39 -18.87 15.46 3.63
C ILE A 39 -19.13 16.26 4.91
N ARG A 40 -19.61 17.52 4.79
CA ARG A 40 -19.96 18.33 5.96
C ARG A 40 -21.05 17.67 6.81
N GLU A 41 -22.04 17.08 6.16
CA GLU A 41 -23.14 16.38 6.83
C GLU A 41 -22.68 15.08 7.51
N PHE A 42 -21.87 14.26 6.83
CA PHE A 42 -21.28 13.04 7.39
C PHE A 42 -20.44 13.35 8.62
N ARG A 43 -19.58 14.37 8.54
CA ARG A 43 -18.76 14.82 9.68
C ARG A 43 -19.64 15.31 10.83
N ARG A 44 -20.67 16.12 10.56
CA ARG A 44 -21.60 16.62 11.58
C ARG A 44 -22.34 15.50 12.30
N ARG A 45 -22.73 14.45 11.59
CA ARG A 45 -23.45 13.31 12.16
C ARG A 45 -22.53 12.24 12.77
N GLY A 46 -21.21 12.38 12.63
CA GLY A 46 -20.25 11.35 13.06
C GLY A 46 -20.44 10.02 12.31
N MET A 47 -20.94 10.08 11.08
CA MET A 47 -21.27 8.91 10.28
C MET A 47 -20.09 8.46 9.42
N PHE A 48 -20.08 7.17 9.09
CA PHE A 48 -19.16 6.59 8.11
C PHE A 48 -19.65 6.85 6.69
N ALA A 49 -18.71 7.01 5.77
CA ALA A 49 -19.01 7.14 4.34
C ALA A 49 -18.02 6.32 3.51
N THR A 50 -18.54 5.61 2.51
CA THR A 50 -17.74 4.93 1.49
C THR A 50 -17.84 5.75 0.20
N LEU A 51 -16.71 6.28 -0.27
CA LEU A 51 -16.62 7.00 -1.53
C LEU A 51 -15.75 6.19 -2.49
N LEU A 52 -16.16 6.13 -3.75
CA LEU A 52 -15.42 5.45 -4.81
C LEU A 52 -15.01 6.48 -5.86
N PHE A 53 -13.71 6.57 -6.13
CA PHE A 53 -13.16 7.46 -7.13
C PHE A 53 -12.59 6.66 -8.30
N THR A 54 -13.01 6.96 -9.51
CA THR A 54 -12.46 6.40 -10.75
C THR A 54 -12.21 7.53 -11.75
N THR A 55 -11.64 7.22 -12.91
CA THR A 55 -11.33 8.17 -13.97
C THR A 55 -12.09 7.84 -15.26
N ALA A 56 -12.52 8.84 -15.99
CA ALA A 56 -13.04 8.66 -17.33
C ALA A 56 -12.20 9.42 -18.36
N GLN A 57 -11.67 8.68 -19.33
CA GLN A 57 -11.05 9.29 -20.48
C GLN A 57 -12.12 9.85 -21.41
N ASN A 58 -11.95 11.10 -21.83
CA ASN A 58 -12.80 11.73 -22.86
C ASN A 58 -12.87 10.88 -24.14
N ALA A 59 -13.94 11.07 -24.88
CA ALA A 59 -14.22 10.44 -26.16
C ALA A 59 -14.03 8.92 -26.19
N THR A 60 -14.42 8.27 -25.09
CA THR A 60 -14.23 6.84 -24.87
C THR A 60 -15.45 6.28 -24.15
N PRO A 61 -16.04 5.15 -24.61
CA PRO A 61 -17.18 4.54 -23.94
C PRO A 61 -16.77 3.95 -22.58
N VAL A 62 -17.76 3.86 -21.70
CA VAL A 62 -17.64 3.16 -20.42
C VAL A 62 -17.51 1.65 -20.64
N HIS A 63 -16.79 0.99 -19.74
CA HIS A 63 -16.84 -0.46 -19.64
C HIS A 63 -18.12 -0.86 -18.89
N THR A 64 -19.20 -1.14 -19.62
CA THR A 64 -20.55 -1.33 -19.05
C THR A 64 -20.62 -2.40 -17.96
N GLN A 65 -19.94 -3.55 -18.13
CA GLN A 65 -19.91 -4.61 -17.11
C GLN A 65 -19.19 -4.17 -15.83
N PHE A 66 -18.20 -3.28 -15.94
CA PHE A 66 -17.49 -2.77 -14.77
C PHE A 66 -18.32 -1.69 -14.05
N LEU A 67 -19.02 -0.83 -14.80
CA LEU A 67 -19.97 0.11 -14.22
C LEU A 67 -21.08 -0.63 -13.44
N ALA A 68 -21.68 -1.66 -14.03
CA ALA A 68 -22.69 -2.47 -13.34
C ALA A 68 -22.14 -3.16 -12.07
N ALA A 69 -20.92 -3.69 -12.12
CA ALA A 69 -20.26 -4.25 -10.93
C ALA A 69 -20.00 -3.17 -9.85
N ILE A 70 -19.65 -1.94 -10.25
CA ILE A 70 -19.52 -0.79 -9.34
C ILE A 70 -20.87 -0.43 -8.72
N GLU A 71 -21.95 -0.38 -9.48
CA GLU A 71 -23.29 -0.08 -8.97
C GLU A 71 -23.70 -1.10 -7.90
N SER A 72 -23.51 -2.39 -8.17
CA SER A 72 -23.71 -3.47 -7.20
C SER A 72 -22.84 -3.29 -5.93
N TYR A 73 -21.58 -2.89 -6.10
CA TYR A 73 -20.68 -2.59 -4.99
C TYR A 73 -21.18 -1.42 -4.13
N LEU A 74 -21.63 -0.33 -4.76
CA LEU A 74 -22.09 0.86 -4.07
C LEU A 74 -23.41 0.63 -3.35
N GLU A 75 -24.32 -0.16 -3.92
CA GLU A 75 -25.54 -0.57 -3.23
C GLU A 75 -25.21 -1.37 -1.95
N HIS A 76 -24.37 -2.40 -2.07
CA HIS A 76 -23.98 -3.25 -0.94
C HIS A 76 -23.19 -2.49 0.13
N ARG A 77 -22.29 -1.57 -0.26
CA ARG A 77 -21.44 -0.82 0.68
C ARG A 77 -22.05 0.53 1.10
N HIS A 78 -23.27 0.84 0.64
CA HIS A 78 -23.92 2.14 0.78
C HIS A 78 -23.01 3.31 0.40
N GLY A 79 -22.28 3.16 -0.70
CA GLY A 79 -21.26 4.09 -1.16
C GLY A 79 -21.74 5.05 -2.25
N LYS A 80 -20.85 5.96 -2.67
CA LYS A 80 -21.08 6.88 -3.78
C LYS A 80 -19.95 6.90 -4.79
N LEU A 81 -20.30 6.99 -6.07
CA LEU A 81 -19.36 7.12 -7.18
C LEU A 81 -19.03 8.60 -7.48
N TYR A 82 -17.75 8.84 -7.75
CA TYR A 82 -17.24 10.06 -8.36
C TYR A 82 -16.23 9.71 -9.45
N VAL A 83 -16.39 10.34 -10.61
CA VAL A 83 -15.59 10.07 -11.81
C VAL A 83 -14.79 11.33 -12.15
N ILE A 84 -13.47 11.25 -12.10
CA ILE A 84 -12.59 12.36 -12.46
C ILE A 84 -12.42 12.33 -13.99
N PRO A 85 -12.84 13.34 -14.75
CA PRO A 85 -12.63 13.35 -16.19
C PRO A 85 -11.17 13.68 -16.51
N ILE A 86 -10.58 13.00 -17.49
CA ILE A 86 -9.28 13.35 -18.06
C ILE A 86 -9.39 13.54 -19.56
N ARG A 87 -8.44 14.29 -20.13
CA ARG A 87 -8.43 14.63 -21.56
C ARG A 87 -7.22 14.01 -22.26
N TYR A 88 -7.49 13.45 -23.42
CA TYR A 88 -6.52 12.87 -24.33
C TYR A 88 -6.98 13.04 -25.76
N LYS A 89 -6.07 13.55 -26.59
CA LYS A 89 -6.32 13.74 -28.01
C LYS A 89 -5.81 12.51 -28.75
N ASN A 90 -6.73 11.62 -29.14
CA ASN A 90 -6.42 10.43 -29.91
C ASN A 90 -6.97 10.55 -31.35
N PRO A 91 -6.21 11.11 -32.31
CA PRO A 91 -6.70 11.30 -33.69
C PRO A 91 -7.03 9.98 -34.41
N THR A 92 -6.51 8.85 -33.92
CA THR A 92 -6.77 7.51 -34.46
C THR A 92 -7.94 6.78 -33.78
N SER A 93 -8.62 7.42 -32.82
CA SER A 93 -9.77 6.85 -32.11
C SER A 93 -10.97 6.73 -33.04
N HIS A 94 -11.48 5.50 -33.25
CA HIS A 94 -12.72 5.27 -33.97
C HIS A 94 -13.91 6.02 -33.33
N TRP A 95 -13.98 6.05 -31.99
CA TRP A 95 -15.06 6.75 -31.27
C TRP A 95 -15.04 8.26 -31.48
N SER A 96 -13.85 8.86 -31.55
CA SER A 96 -13.72 10.29 -31.78
C SER A 96 -14.00 10.67 -33.24
N GLN A 97 -13.71 9.78 -34.18
CA GLN A 97 -14.07 9.96 -35.60
C GLN A 97 -15.59 9.93 -35.79
N VAL A 98 -16.27 8.98 -35.14
CA VAL A 98 -17.74 8.90 -35.16
C VAL A 98 -18.39 10.13 -34.53
N ALA A 99 -17.89 10.59 -33.38
CA ALA A 99 -18.42 11.75 -32.68
C ALA A 99 -18.00 13.11 -33.26
N LYS A 100 -17.08 13.13 -34.24
CA LYS A 100 -16.47 14.34 -34.84
C LYS A 100 -15.88 15.33 -33.81
N SER A 101 -15.63 14.87 -32.58
CA SER A 101 -15.18 15.65 -31.44
C SER A 101 -14.44 14.75 -30.46
N HIS A 102 -13.51 15.36 -29.72
CA HIS A 102 -12.83 14.72 -28.59
C HIS A 102 -13.37 15.18 -27.23
N ASP A 103 -14.22 16.19 -27.16
CA ASP A 103 -14.64 16.81 -25.89
C ASP A 103 -16.06 16.34 -25.52
N TRP A 104 -16.18 15.04 -25.26
CA TRP A 104 -17.40 14.43 -24.72
C TRP A 104 -17.04 13.32 -23.74
N TRP A 105 -17.97 13.03 -22.81
CA TRP A 105 -17.92 11.90 -21.90
C TRP A 105 -19.17 11.03 -22.10
N ALA A 106 -19.08 9.76 -21.72
CA ALA A 106 -20.18 8.83 -21.92
C ALA A 106 -21.40 9.27 -21.05
N PRO A 107 -22.62 9.30 -21.60
CA PRO A 107 -23.81 9.76 -20.86
C PRO A 107 -24.07 9.00 -19.55
N GLU A 108 -23.69 7.72 -19.50
CA GLU A 108 -23.88 6.85 -18.32
C GLU A 108 -23.10 7.31 -17.09
N ILE A 109 -22.12 8.21 -17.24
CA ILE A 109 -21.30 8.72 -16.14
C ILE A 109 -21.42 10.22 -15.92
N GLU A 110 -22.30 10.90 -16.65
CA GLU A 110 -22.44 12.36 -16.65
C GLU A 110 -22.70 12.90 -15.24
N ASP A 111 -23.62 12.25 -14.52
CA ASP A 111 -24.01 12.60 -13.14
C ASP A 111 -22.94 12.28 -12.09
N TYR A 112 -21.92 11.48 -12.45
CA TYR A 112 -20.82 11.14 -11.55
C TYR A 112 -19.60 12.04 -11.72
N LEU A 113 -19.55 12.91 -12.75
CA LEU A 113 -18.37 13.70 -13.06
C LEU A 113 -18.01 14.67 -11.93
N LEU A 114 -16.76 14.61 -11.47
CA LEU A 114 -16.17 15.50 -10.49
C LEU A 114 -15.04 16.29 -11.14
N THR A 115 -15.19 17.61 -11.25
CA THR A 115 -14.28 18.46 -12.03
C THR A 115 -13.48 19.45 -11.22
N GLU A 116 -13.80 19.62 -9.93
CA GLU A 116 -13.13 20.57 -9.05
C GLU A 116 -12.42 19.87 -7.89
N ARG A 117 -11.49 20.60 -7.27
CA ARG A 117 -10.82 20.14 -6.07
C ARG A 117 -11.80 20.03 -4.91
N VAL A 118 -11.74 18.93 -4.17
CA VAL A 118 -12.55 18.73 -2.96
C VAL A 118 -11.69 18.29 -1.78
N ILE A 119 -11.85 18.96 -0.64
CA ILE A 119 -11.22 18.57 0.62
C ILE A 119 -12.12 17.56 1.33
N ILE A 120 -11.67 16.31 1.43
CA ILE A 120 -12.43 15.21 2.02
C ILE A 120 -12.40 15.24 3.54
N ASN A 121 -11.22 15.46 4.13
CA ASN A 121 -11.01 15.70 5.56
C ASN A 121 -9.72 16.48 5.80
N GLN A 122 -9.28 16.58 7.06
CA GLN A 122 -8.05 17.31 7.40
C GLN A 122 -6.79 16.70 6.74
N ASN A 123 -6.84 15.41 6.38
CA ASN A 123 -5.72 14.61 5.91
C ASN A 123 -5.86 14.16 4.43
N LEU A 124 -6.99 14.38 3.78
CA LEU A 124 -7.27 13.86 2.43
C LEU A 124 -8.00 14.89 1.55
N MET A 125 -7.58 14.98 0.28
CA MET A 125 -8.26 15.74 -0.77
C MET A 125 -8.30 14.98 -2.10
N VAL A 126 -9.16 15.44 -3.01
CA VAL A 126 -9.24 14.96 -4.39
C VAL A 126 -8.87 16.12 -5.31
N LEU A 127 -7.90 15.91 -6.19
CA LEU A 127 -7.41 16.91 -7.15
C LEU A 127 -8.09 16.72 -8.51
N ALA A 128 -9.42 16.82 -8.55
CA ALA A 128 -10.19 16.59 -9.78
C ALA A 128 -10.13 17.77 -10.77
N ASP A 129 -9.55 18.90 -10.34
CA ASP A 129 -9.25 20.09 -11.14
C ASP A 129 -8.03 19.91 -12.05
N ILE A 130 -7.15 18.95 -11.76
CA ILE A 130 -5.89 18.76 -12.48
C ILE A 130 -6.01 17.59 -13.45
N ARG A 131 -5.81 17.85 -14.74
CA ARG A 131 -5.90 16.85 -15.81
C ARG A 131 -4.53 16.22 -16.08
N THR A 132 -4.35 14.98 -15.67
CA THR A 132 -3.14 14.20 -15.96
C THR A 132 -3.28 13.48 -17.31
N GLN A 133 -2.24 13.51 -18.14
CA GLN A 133 -2.23 12.81 -19.43
C GLN A 133 -2.31 11.29 -19.23
N PRO A 134 -3.20 10.54 -19.91
CA PRO A 134 -3.27 9.08 -19.77
C PRO A 134 -1.97 8.33 -20.12
N THR A 135 -1.09 8.96 -20.90
CA THR A 135 0.19 8.39 -21.34
C THR A 135 1.36 8.73 -20.42
N ALA A 136 1.10 9.39 -19.28
CA ALA A 136 2.14 9.70 -18.31
C ALA A 136 2.73 8.39 -17.72
N ASP A 137 4.05 8.23 -17.82
CA ASP A 137 4.75 7.08 -17.23
C ASP A 137 4.60 7.06 -15.70
N SER A 138 4.68 8.24 -15.08
CA SER A 138 4.65 8.45 -13.64
C SER A 138 3.62 9.54 -13.28
N PRO A 139 2.31 9.23 -13.27
CA PRO A 139 1.23 10.22 -13.05
C PRO A 139 1.28 10.97 -11.72
N LEU A 140 1.99 10.46 -10.70
CA LEU A 140 2.13 11.12 -9.40
C LEU A 140 3.35 12.06 -9.32
N SER A 141 4.16 12.15 -10.38
CA SER A 141 5.34 13.01 -10.41
C SER A 141 4.95 14.48 -10.33
N GLY A 142 5.55 15.23 -9.40
CA GLY A 142 5.30 16.67 -9.22
C GLY A 142 4.11 17.02 -8.33
N PHE A 143 3.32 16.03 -7.87
CA PHE A 143 2.19 16.26 -6.97
C PHE A 143 2.58 16.33 -5.48
N ASP A 144 3.85 16.05 -5.15
CA ASP A 144 4.37 15.97 -3.79
C ASP A 144 4.09 17.23 -2.96
N ALA A 145 4.15 18.42 -3.55
CA ALA A 145 3.85 19.68 -2.87
C ALA A 145 2.42 20.21 -3.12
N VAL A 146 1.76 19.76 -4.20
CA VAL A 146 0.47 20.31 -4.68
C VAL A 146 -0.64 20.11 -3.65
N SER A 147 -0.62 18.98 -2.95
CA SER A 147 -1.58 18.65 -1.89
C SER A 147 -1.25 19.26 -0.52
N ARG A 148 -0.17 20.06 -0.43
CA ARG A 148 0.36 20.66 0.80
C ARG A 148 0.59 19.60 1.90
N ASP A 149 -0.21 19.62 2.96
CA ASP A 149 -0.12 18.72 4.11
C ASP A 149 -1.03 17.49 4.00
N LYS A 150 -1.79 17.33 2.90
CA LYS A 150 -2.80 16.28 2.75
C LYS A 150 -2.37 15.18 1.80
N SER A 151 -2.85 13.97 2.06
CA SER A 151 -2.94 12.92 1.05
C SER A 151 -3.84 13.38 -0.10
N ALA A 152 -3.59 12.88 -1.32
CA ALA A 152 -4.38 13.26 -2.48
C ALA A 152 -4.68 12.12 -3.43
N ILE A 153 -5.88 12.18 -4.00
CA ILE A 153 -6.38 11.30 -5.06
C ILE A 153 -6.34 12.07 -6.38
N ILE A 154 -5.75 11.45 -7.41
CA ILE A 154 -5.57 12.02 -8.75
C ILE A 154 -6.23 11.10 -9.77
N GLY A 155 -6.98 11.67 -10.71
CA GLY A 155 -7.56 10.91 -11.81
C GLY A 155 -6.48 10.48 -12.82
N HIS A 156 -6.35 9.17 -13.04
CA HIS A 156 -5.48 8.61 -14.07
C HIS A 156 -5.88 7.16 -14.42
N THR A 157 -5.61 6.71 -15.65
CA THR A 157 -5.94 5.35 -16.13
C THR A 157 -5.07 4.24 -15.55
N LYS A 158 -3.83 4.57 -15.19
CA LYS A 158 -2.90 3.73 -14.43
C LYS A 158 -3.11 3.93 -12.92
N ILE A 159 -3.08 2.84 -12.16
CA ILE A 159 -3.03 2.87 -10.68
C ILE A 159 -1.57 2.94 -10.22
N GLU A 160 -1.26 3.95 -9.42
CA GLU A 160 0.03 4.21 -8.80
C GLU A 160 -0.21 4.73 -7.38
N MET A 161 0.68 4.41 -6.46
CA MET A 161 0.64 4.89 -5.08
C MET A 161 2.06 5.17 -4.59
N LYS A 162 2.26 6.28 -3.89
CA LYS A 162 3.49 6.55 -3.14
C LYS A 162 3.20 7.29 -1.85
N THR A 163 4.01 7.06 -0.83
CA THR A 163 4.07 7.94 0.33
C THR A 163 5.00 9.12 0.08
N VAL A 164 4.67 10.27 0.67
CA VAL A 164 5.51 11.47 0.66
C VAL A 164 5.96 11.73 2.10
N PRO A 165 7.28 11.81 2.34
CA PRO A 165 7.79 12.03 3.68
C PRO A 165 7.27 13.30 4.34
N THR A 166 6.92 13.20 5.62
CA THR A 166 6.48 14.32 6.47
C THR A 166 7.32 14.38 7.75
N PRO A 167 7.28 15.48 8.52
CA PRO A 167 7.86 15.49 9.87
C PRO A 167 7.35 14.31 10.70
N GLN A 168 8.22 13.75 11.53
CA GLN A 168 8.03 12.48 12.27
C GLN A 168 6.79 12.40 13.17
N ASN A 169 6.30 13.56 13.62
CA ASN A 169 5.10 13.67 14.44
C ASN A 169 3.80 13.76 13.62
N ARG A 170 3.86 13.50 12.31
CA ARG A 170 2.70 13.52 11.42
C ARG A 170 2.67 12.28 10.53
N MET A 171 1.46 11.82 10.24
CA MET A 171 1.23 10.77 9.27
C MET A 171 1.80 11.19 7.90
N PRO A 172 2.62 10.34 7.26
CA PRO A 172 3.01 10.52 5.87
C PRO A 172 1.82 10.74 4.95
N LYS A 173 1.99 11.59 3.94
CA LYS A 173 0.95 11.78 2.94
C LYS A 173 0.97 10.62 1.96
N ILE A 174 -0.20 10.22 1.51
CA ILE A 174 -0.36 9.23 0.45
C ILE A 174 -0.83 9.95 -0.80
N LEU A 175 -0.09 9.77 -1.89
CA LEU A 175 -0.54 10.15 -3.23
C LEU A 175 -0.96 8.89 -3.97
N ILE A 176 -2.13 8.92 -4.58
CA ILE A 176 -2.71 7.76 -5.24
C ILE A 176 -3.48 8.14 -6.50
N THR A 177 -3.41 7.31 -7.53
CA THR A 177 -4.28 7.40 -8.70
C THR A 177 -5.38 6.34 -8.69
N THR A 178 -6.43 6.55 -9.47
CA THR A 178 -7.67 5.77 -9.34
C THR A 178 -7.81 4.56 -10.27
N GLY A 179 -7.26 4.61 -11.49
CA GLY A 179 -7.69 3.71 -12.56
C GLY A 179 -8.89 4.29 -13.31
N ALA A 180 -9.37 3.60 -14.34
CA ALA A 180 -10.42 4.11 -15.23
C ALA A 180 -11.68 3.24 -15.27
N ILE A 181 -12.83 3.89 -15.48
CA ILE A 181 -14.11 3.23 -15.77
C ILE A 181 -14.35 3.07 -17.27
N THR A 182 -13.64 3.83 -18.09
CA THR A 182 -13.69 3.76 -19.55
C THR A 182 -12.77 2.68 -20.12
N ARG A 183 -13.07 2.22 -21.33
CA ARG A 183 -12.20 1.30 -22.08
C ARG A 183 -10.84 1.94 -22.37
N ALA A 184 -9.85 1.12 -22.72
CA ALA A 184 -8.56 1.62 -23.20
C ALA A 184 -8.75 2.30 -24.57
N ASN A 185 -8.18 3.50 -24.75
CA ASN A 185 -8.29 4.26 -26.00
C ASN A 185 -7.02 5.09 -26.25
N PHE A 186 -6.01 4.48 -26.87
CA PHE A 186 -4.68 5.08 -27.02
C PHE A 186 -4.25 5.18 -28.49
N THR A 187 -3.33 6.11 -28.78
CA THR A 187 -2.72 6.21 -30.12
C THR A 187 -1.73 5.06 -30.36
N PRO A 188 -1.44 4.68 -31.61
CA PRO A 188 -0.42 3.67 -31.94
C PRO A 188 1.02 4.21 -31.82
N THR A 189 1.28 5.14 -30.90
CA THR A 189 2.63 5.66 -30.61
C THR A 189 3.28 4.86 -29.48
N LYS A 190 4.60 4.98 -29.29
CA LYS A 190 5.30 4.36 -28.14
C LYS A 190 4.63 4.71 -26.80
N ALA A 191 4.35 5.99 -26.58
CA ALA A 191 3.69 6.46 -25.35
C ALA A 191 2.25 5.94 -25.24
N GLY A 192 1.51 5.90 -26.36
CA GLY A 192 0.17 5.33 -26.40
C GLY A 192 0.14 3.83 -26.08
N LYS A 193 1.06 3.04 -26.65
CA LYS A 193 1.16 1.60 -26.37
C LYS A 193 1.59 1.27 -24.94
N ILE A 194 2.48 2.08 -24.36
CA ILE A 194 2.82 1.96 -22.93
C ILE A 194 1.60 2.33 -22.06
N GLY A 195 0.89 3.41 -22.41
CA GLY A 195 -0.34 3.82 -21.73
C GLY A 195 -1.43 2.74 -21.78
N GLU A 196 -1.63 2.13 -22.95
CA GLU A 196 -2.56 1.02 -23.18
C GLU A 196 -2.19 -0.21 -22.33
N PHE A 197 -0.91 -0.58 -22.28
CA PHE A 197 -0.43 -1.71 -21.49
C PHE A 197 -0.69 -1.54 -19.98
N HIS A 198 -0.63 -0.31 -19.47
CA HIS A 198 -0.88 0.00 -18.07
C HIS A 198 -2.30 0.50 -17.77
N HIS A 199 -3.17 0.56 -18.79
CA HIS A 199 -4.56 0.95 -18.60
C HIS A 199 -5.25 -0.06 -17.69
N THR A 200 -5.82 0.42 -16.59
CA THR A 200 -6.43 -0.42 -15.57
C THR A 200 -7.90 -0.05 -15.44
N LEU A 201 -8.79 -1.02 -15.67
CA LEU A 201 -10.16 -0.91 -15.18
C LEU A 201 -10.10 -0.97 -13.65
N GLY A 202 -10.43 0.14 -12.98
CA GLY A 202 -10.18 0.26 -11.56
C GLY A 202 -10.72 1.53 -10.91
N ALA A 203 -10.61 1.56 -9.59
CA ALA A 203 -11.03 2.67 -8.76
C ALA A 203 -10.21 2.72 -7.45
N THR A 204 -10.23 3.86 -6.78
CA THR A 204 -9.76 4.02 -5.40
C THR A 204 -10.96 4.12 -4.47
N VAL A 205 -11.04 3.21 -3.51
CA VAL A 205 -12.02 3.27 -2.42
C VAL A 205 -11.47 4.18 -1.33
N VAL A 206 -12.35 5.03 -0.79
CA VAL A 206 -12.10 5.87 0.38
C VAL A 206 -13.19 5.61 1.39
N GLU A 207 -12.82 5.04 2.53
CA GLU A 207 -13.73 4.97 3.67
C GLU A 207 -13.36 6.05 4.69
N ILE A 208 -14.35 6.80 5.16
CA ILE A 208 -14.16 7.94 6.07
C ILE A 208 -14.75 7.60 7.44
N ALA A 209 -13.96 7.86 8.48
CA ALA A 209 -14.34 7.71 9.89
C ALA A 209 -13.86 8.93 10.68
N GLY A 210 -14.66 10.00 10.71
CA GLY A 210 -14.25 11.28 11.31
C GLY A 210 -13.01 11.88 10.63
N PRO A 211 -11.89 12.12 11.34
CA PRO A 211 -10.64 12.61 10.75
C PRO A 211 -9.81 11.52 10.05
N LYS A 212 -10.17 10.24 10.25
CA LYS A 212 -9.47 9.09 9.68
C LYS A 212 -10.02 8.77 8.29
N PHE A 213 -9.16 8.19 7.46
CA PHE A 213 -9.55 7.67 6.17
C PHE A 213 -8.78 6.37 5.87
N PHE A 214 -9.41 5.47 5.13
CA PHE A 214 -8.81 4.23 4.67
C PHE A 214 -8.85 4.22 3.14
N LEU A 215 -7.71 3.94 2.52
CA LEU A 215 -7.58 3.84 1.07
C LEU A 215 -7.32 2.40 0.68
N ARG A 216 -7.94 1.96 -0.42
CA ARG A 216 -7.60 0.70 -1.09
C ARG A 216 -7.92 0.78 -2.57
N GLN A 217 -7.28 -0.08 -3.35
CA GLN A 217 -7.36 -0.08 -4.80
C GLN A 217 -8.28 -1.21 -5.27
N ILE A 218 -9.17 -0.90 -6.20
CA ILE A 218 -9.92 -1.89 -6.97
C ILE A 218 -9.26 -2.06 -8.32
N TYR A 219 -9.01 -3.32 -8.67
CA TYR A 219 -8.58 -3.74 -9.99
C TYR A 219 -9.61 -4.72 -10.54
N ALA A 220 -10.26 -4.35 -11.64
CA ALA A 220 -11.17 -5.25 -12.33
C ALA A 220 -10.44 -6.20 -13.28
N LEU A 221 -11.07 -7.33 -13.52
CA LEU A 221 -10.78 -8.24 -14.62
C LEU A 221 -11.32 -7.68 -15.93
N ALA A 222 -11.00 -8.34 -17.05
CA ALA A 222 -11.43 -7.92 -18.38
C ALA A 222 -12.96 -7.98 -18.56
N ASP A 223 -13.65 -8.82 -17.80
CA ASP A 223 -15.12 -8.90 -17.72
C ASP A 223 -15.72 -7.85 -16.76
N GLY A 224 -14.90 -6.96 -16.20
CA GLY A 224 -15.34 -5.93 -15.25
C GLY A 224 -15.61 -6.44 -13.82
N SER A 225 -15.49 -7.74 -13.55
CA SER A 225 -15.62 -8.26 -12.18
C SER A 225 -14.39 -7.89 -11.33
N PHE A 226 -14.59 -7.73 -10.02
CA PHE A 226 -13.49 -7.44 -9.09
C PHE A 226 -13.78 -7.98 -7.69
N ILE A 227 -12.72 -8.06 -6.88
CA ILE A 227 -12.81 -8.42 -5.47
C ILE A 227 -12.43 -7.18 -4.65
N ASP A 228 -13.26 -6.86 -3.65
CA ASP A 228 -12.90 -5.93 -2.58
C ASP A 228 -13.08 -6.64 -1.24
N LEU A 229 -12.00 -6.72 -0.47
CA LEU A 229 -11.93 -7.43 0.81
C LEU A 229 -12.37 -8.91 0.67
N ASN A 230 -13.54 -9.27 1.20
CA ASN A 230 -14.07 -10.63 1.18
C ASN A 230 -15.33 -10.76 0.31
N TYR A 231 -15.55 -9.84 -0.64
CA TYR A 231 -16.65 -9.93 -1.61
C TYR A 231 -16.16 -9.75 -3.04
N GLU A 232 -16.75 -10.55 -3.93
CA GLU A 232 -16.65 -10.41 -5.38
C GLU A 232 -17.89 -9.72 -5.93
N TYR A 233 -17.68 -8.82 -6.89
CA TYR A 233 -18.70 -8.04 -7.55
C TYR A 233 -18.61 -8.25 -9.06
N SER A 234 -19.75 -8.37 -9.72
CA SER A 234 -19.87 -8.57 -11.17
C SER A 234 -21.18 -7.96 -11.66
N ALA A 235 -21.32 -7.75 -12.98
CA ALA A 235 -22.48 -7.08 -13.56
C ALA A 235 -23.82 -7.78 -13.28
N ASP A 236 -23.84 -9.11 -13.38
CA ASP A 236 -25.10 -9.87 -13.49
C ASP A 236 -25.41 -10.74 -12.26
N LYS A 237 -24.63 -10.62 -11.18
CA LYS A 237 -24.78 -11.45 -9.99
C LYS A 237 -24.74 -10.62 -8.72
N PRO A 238 -25.52 -10.97 -7.69
CA PRO A 238 -25.42 -10.33 -6.39
C PRO A 238 -24.00 -10.48 -5.82
N PRO A 239 -23.56 -9.55 -4.94
CA PRO A 239 -22.27 -9.64 -4.28
C PRO A 239 -22.05 -11.01 -3.65
N ARG A 240 -20.95 -11.66 -4.00
CA ARG A 240 -20.64 -13.01 -3.55
C ARG A 240 -19.51 -12.98 -2.54
N ARG A 241 -19.74 -13.54 -1.36
CA ARG A 241 -18.66 -13.66 -0.36
C ARG A 241 -17.57 -14.60 -0.88
N VAL A 242 -16.32 -14.14 -0.82
CA VAL A 242 -15.12 -14.94 -1.08
C VAL A 242 -14.68 -15.58 0.24
N GLY A 243 -14.38 -16.89 0.22
CA GLY A 243 -14.08 -17.64 1.43
C GLY A 243 -12.70 -17.37 2.04
N HIS A 244 -11.76 -16.90 1.23
CA HIS A 244 -10.37 -16.65 1.60
C HIS A 244 -9.69 -15.74 0.55
N ILE A 245 -8.58 -15.11 0.93
CA ILE A 245 -7.62 -14.51 0.00
C ILE A 245 -6.44 -15.46 -0.23
N GLU A 246 -5.72 -15.31 -1.35
CA GLU A 246 -4.57 -16.17 -1.65
C GLU A 246 -3.46 -15.90 -0.64
N ALA A 247 -3.05 -14.64 -0.48
CA ALA A 247 -1.98 -14.29 0.44
C ALA A 247 -2.19 -12.92 1.08
N LEU A 248 -1.78 -12.80 2.34
CA LEU A 248 -1.53 -11.54 3.01
C LEU A 248 -0.02 -11.38 3.17
N VAL A 249 0.56 -10.40 2.49
CA VAL A 249 1.95 -9.98 2.65
C VAL A 249 2.00 -8.96 3.77
N LEU A 250 2.56 -9.35 4.91
CA LEU A 250 2.68 -8.46 6.06
C LEU A 250 3.75 -7.41 5.80
N GLY A 251 3.56 -6.23 6.41
CA GLY A 251 4.66 -5.27 6.54
C GLY A 251 5.75 -5.88 7.41
N ASP A 252 7.00 -5.44 7.23
CA ASP A 252 8.15 -5.98 7.96
C ASP A 252 7.82 -6.09 9.46
N ASP A 253 7.90 -7.30 10.00
CA ASP A 253 7.35 -7.64 11.32
C ASP A 253 8.07 -6.88 12.43
N HIS A 254 9.41 -6.92 12.41
CA HIS A 254 10.29 -6.34 13.44
C HIS A 254 9.75 -6.61 14.84
N PHE A 255 9.59 -7.90 15.17
CA PHE A 255 8.83 -8.37 16.33
C PHE A 255 9.13 -7.63 17.65
N GLU A 256 10.40 -7.33 17.92
CA GLU A 256 10.84 -6.60 19.12
C GLU A 256 10.22 -5.20 19.25
N PHE A 257 9.78 -4.62 18.13
CA PHE A 257 9.21 -3.29 18.03
C PHE A 257 7.80 -3.29 17.41
N MET A 258 7.16 -4.46 17.29
CA MET A 258 5.85 -4.58 16.67
C MET A 258 4.82 -3.76 17.46
N ALA A 259 4.02 -2.96 16.75
CA ALA A 259 3.09 -2.04 17.38
C ALA A 259 1.78 -2.74 17.76
N ASP A 260 1.30 -2.53 18.99
CA ASP A 260 0.07 -3.14 19.50
C ASP A 260 -1.15 -2.85 18.62
N ASN A 261 -1.21 -1.65 18.04
CA ASN A 261 -2.29 -1.25 17.15
C ASN A 261 -2.29 -2.07 15.85
N VAL A 262 -1.12 -2.46 15.34
CA VAL A 262 -0.98 -3.33 14.16
C VAL A 262 -1.35 -4.76 14.51
N ILE A 263 -0.88 -5.28 15.64
CA ILE A 263 -1.25 -6.63 16.12
C ILE A 263 -2.77 -6.75 16.20
N LYS A 264 -3.42 -5.77 16.84
CA LYS A 264 -4.88 -5.73 16.97
C LYS A 264 -5.60 -5.62 15.63
N ALA A 265 -5.17 -4.74 14.74
CA ALA A 265 -5.78 -4.59 13.41
C ALA A 265 -5.61 -5.84 12.53
N THR A 266 -4.53 -6.61 12.74
CA THR A 266 -4.18 -7.77 11.91
C THR A 266 -4.80 -9.05 12.42
N TYR A 267 -4.63 -9.34 13.72
CA TYR A 267 -4.96 -10.63 14.32
C TYR A 267 -6.06 -10.56 15.39
N GLY A 268 -6.49 -9.37 15.80
CA GLY A 268 -7.58 -9.20 16.76
C GLY A 268 -8.95 -9.57 16.18
N GLU A 269 -9.98 -9.44 17.02
CA GLU A 269 -11.38 -9.57 16.59
C GLU A 269 -11.71 -8.55 15.48
N ASP A 270 -12.35 -9.00 14.42
CA ASP A 270 -12.58 -8.25 13.17
C ASP A 270 -11.28 -7.80 12.46
N GLY A 271 -10.16 -8.43 12.81
CA GLY A 271 -8.85 -8.20 12.22
C GLY A 271 -8.74 -8.70 10.78
N ILE A 272 -7.71 -8.25 10.08
CA ILE A 272 -7.46 -8.61 8.67
C ILE A 272 -7.45 -10.13 8.47
N VAL A 273 -6.76 -10.88 9.34
CA VAL A 273 -6.61 -12.33 9.22
C VAL A 273 -7.94 -13.05 9.44
N GLU A 274 -8.72 -12.65 10.44
CA GLU A 274 -10.03 -13.25 10.71
C GLU A 274 -11.02 -13.03 9.56
N VAL A 275 -11.02 -11.80 9.01
CA VAL A 275 -12.01 -11.41 8.01
C VAL A 275 -11.66 -11.90 6.61
N LEU A 276 -10.38 -11.83 6.24
CA LEU A 276 -9.91 -12.18 4.90
C LEU A 276 -9.43 -13.63 4.77
N LYS A 277 -9.15 -14.31 5.89
CA LYS A 277 -8.78 -15.73 5.95
C LYS A 277 -7.70 -16.12 4.94
N PRO A 278 -6.48 -15.55 5.02
CA PRO A 278 -5.43 -15.81 4.04
C PRO A 278 -4.98 -17.28 4.06
N LYS A 279 -4.77 -17.87 2.87
CA LYS A 279 -4.10 -19.17 2.77
C LYS A 279 -2.62 -19.07 3.16
N TYR A 280 -1.98 -17.96 2.78
CA TYR A 280 -0.58 -17.69 3.07
C TYR A 280 -0.38 -16.37 3.82
N LEU A 281 0.38 -16.41 4.91
CA LEU A 281 0.96 -15.21 5.54
C LEU A 281 2.41 -15.09 5.09
N VAL A 282 2.70 -14.14 4.22
CA VAL A 282 4.07 -13.88 3.75
C VAL A 282 4.72 -12.88 4.70
N ARG A 283 5.80 -13.30 5.36
CA ARG A 283 6.49 -12.58 6.43
C ARG A 283 7.86 -12.13 5.98
N HIS A 284 8.17 -10.87 6.24
CA HIS A 284 9.46 -10.25 5.99
C HIS A 284 10.02 -9.69 7.30
N ASP A 285 11.35 -9.76 7.44
CA ASP A 285 12.09 -9.26 8.63
C ASP A 285 11.38 -9.58 9.95
N GLY A 286 11.21 -10.88 10.22
CA GLY A 286 10.52 -11.40 11.40
C GLY A 286 10.98 -10.81 12.72
N ILE A 287 12.29 -10.59 12.87
CA ILE A 287 12.93 -9.94 14.01
C ILE A 287 13.82 -8.79 13.51
N ASP A 288 13.94 -7.72 14.28
CA ASP A 288 14.78 -6.55 13.96
C ASP A 288 16.27 -6.86 14.21
N PHE A 289 16.58 -7.70 15.19
CA PHE A 289 17.98 -7.99 15.56
C PHE A 289 18.74 -6.74 16.04
N HIS A 290 18.01 -5.70 16.48
CA HIS A 290 18.54 -4.38 16.84
C HIS A 290 19.80 -4.45 17.69
N ASN A 291 19.73 -5.28 18.72
CA ASN A 291 20.67 -5.34 19.83
C ASN A 291 22.00 -6.03 19.53
N ARG A 292 22.06 -6.79 18.44
CA ARG A 292 23.28 -7.47 17.98
C ARG A 292 23.57 -7.22 16.49
N SER A 293 22.83 -6.30 15.88
CA SER A 293 23.08 -5.84 14.53
C SER A 293 24.49 -5.26 14.40
N HIS A 294 25.04 -5.35 13.20
CA HIS A 294 26.35 -4.78 12.89
C HIS A 294 26.41 -3.25 13.03
N HIS A 295 25.25 -2.58 13.12
CA HIS A 295 25.14 -1.15 13.37
C HIS A 295 25.26 -0.77 14.85
N ASN A 296 24.77 -1.61 15.77
CA ASN A 296 24.67 -1.25 17.19
C ASN A 296 25.65 -1.99 18.09
N ARG A 297 26.08 -3.20 17.75
CA ARG A 297 26.81 -4.08 18.69
C ARG A 297 28.17 -3.57 19.17
N LYS A 298 28.70 -2.49 18.58
CA LYS A 298 29.96 -1.83 18.98
C LYS A 298 29.74 -0.61 19.88
N ASP A 299 28.49 -0.23 20.13
CA ASP A 299 28.13 0.92 20.97
C ASP A 299 27.95 0.46 22.43
N PRO A 300 28.89 0.77 23.34
CA PRO A 300 28.85 0.27 24.71
C PRO A 300 27.66 0.80 25.51
N ILE A 301 27.12 1.98 25.17
CA ILE A 301 25.97 2.55 25.87
C ILE A 301 24.73 1.74 25.52
N LYS A 302 24.49 1.51 24.22
CA LYS A 302 23.36 0.69 23.76
C LYS A 302 23.44 -0.73 24.30
N MET A 303 24.63 -1.32 24.25
CA MET A 303 24.85 -2.69 24.72
C MET A 303 24.64 -2.82 26.23
N GLY A 304 25.13 -1.86 27.03
CA GLY A 304 24.89 -1.83 28.48
C GLY A 304 23.41 -1.63 28.83
N THR A 305 22.68 -0.80 28.10
CA THR A 305 21.23 -0.60 28.35
C THR A 305 20.40 -1.83 28.01
N VAL A 306 20.73 -2.53 26.92
CA VAL A 306 20.01 -3.75 26.53
C VAL A 306 20.27 -4.90 27.49
N TYR A 307 21.45 -4.97 28.12
CA TYR A 307 21.83 -6.03 29.05
C TYR A 307 20.80 -6.24 30.17
N ASP A 308 20.17 -5.17 30.64
CA ASP A 308 19.15 -5.21 31.70
C ASP A 308 17.73 -5.53 31.18
N THR A 309 17.60 -5.98 29.92
CA THR A 309 16.31 -6.25 29.27
C THR A 309 16.21 -7.70 28.77
N ASP A 310 14.98 -8.20 28.60
CA ASP A 310 14.75 -9.53 28.01
C ASP A 310 15.16 -9.64 26.52
N HIS A 311 15.51 -8.53 25.88
CA HIS A 311 15.97 -8.49 24.49
C HIS A 311 17.48 -8.68 24.34
N GLU A 312 18.21 -8.91 25.43
CA GLU A 312 19.64 -9.22 25.41
C GLU A 312 19.93 -10.59 24.77
N SER A 313 19.04 -11.57 25.01
CA SER A 313 19.17 -12.92 24.48
C SER A 313 18.44 -13.07 23.14
N ILE A 314 19.20 -13.32 22.07
CA ILE A 314 18.69 -13.62 20.74
C ILE A 314 17.84 -14.88 20.74
N GLU A 315 18.20 -15.87 21.56
CA GLU A 315 17.41 -17.09 21.69
C GLU A 315 16.00 -16.80 22.23
N LYS A 316 15.90 -15.99 23.30
CA LYS A 316 14.61 -15.59 23.87
C LYS A 316 13.76 -14.80 22.88
N VAL A 317 14.39 -13.92 22.08
CA VAL A 317 13.69 -13.18 21.01
C VAL A 317 13.09 -14.14 19.98
N LEU A 318 13.85 -15.15 19.55
CA LEU A 318 13.36 -16.18 18.63
C LEU A 318 12.26 -17.06 19.25
N ASP A 319 12.37 -17.41 20.54
CA ASP A 319 11.31 -18.13 21.25
C ASP A 319 10.02 -17.32 21.34
N GLY A 320 10.13 -16.04 21.68
CA GLY A 320 9.02 -15.10 21.71
C GLY A 320 8.36 -14.96 20.34
N TYR A 321 9.14 -14.81 19.28
CA TYR A 321 8.62 -14.68 17.94
C TYR A 321 7.98 -15.98 17.43
N ALA A 322 8.58 -17.14 17.69
CA ALA A 322 7.98 -18.43 17.37
C ALA A 322 6.64 -18.63 18.09
N ALA A 323 6.58 -18.32 19.39
CA ALA A 323 5.34 -18.38 20.16
C ALA A 323 4.29 -17.39 19.63
N PHE A 324 4.70 -16.19 19.22
CA PHE A 324 3.83 -15.22 18.58
C PHE A 324 3.24 -15.76 17.27
N VAL A 325 4.07 -16.36 16.40
CA VAL A 325 3.62 -16.96 15.14
C VAL A 325 2.67 -18.13 15.40
N ASP A 326 2.98 -19.03 16.33
CA ASP A 326 2.12 -20.15 16.72
C ASP A 326 0.76 -19.68 17.24
N THR A 327 0.74 -18.57 17.99
CA THR A 327 -0.49 -18.00 18.58
C THR A 327 -1.38 -17.35 17.53
N HIS A 328 -0.79 -16.65 16.55
CA HIS A 328 -1.53 -15.78 15.62
C HIS A 328 -1.72 -16.39 14.22
N THR A 329 -1.29 -17.64 14.00
CA THR A 329 -1.48 -18.34 12.73
C THR A 329 -2.73 -19.23 12.78
N PRO A 330 -3.75 -19.00 11.93
CA PRO A 330 -4.87 -19.92 11.82
C PRO A 330 -4.45 -21.33 11.34
N PRO A 331 -5.14 -22.42 11.75
CA PRO A 331 -4.73 -23.80 11.43
C PRO A 331 -4.57 -24.14 9.94
N ASP A 332 -5.34 -23.48 9.07
CA ASP A 332 -5.35 -23.68 7.62
C ASP A 332 -4.48 -22.67 6.86
N THR A 333 -3.69 -21.88 7.57
CA THR A 333 -2.81 -20.86 7.02
C THR A 333 -1.35 -21.31 7.12
N VAL A 334 -0.58 -21.04 6.06
CA VAL A 334 0.86 -21.33 6.01
C VAL A 334 1.65 -20.03 6.07
N ASN A 335 2.60 -19.94 7.01
CA ASN A 335 3.57 -18.85 7.04
C ASN A 335 4.65 -19.09 5.99
N VAL A 336 4.98 -18.06 5.21
CA VAL A 336 6.07 -18.07 4.25
C VAL A 336 7.07 -17.02 4.69
N PHE A 337 8.20 -17.46 5.23
CA PHE A 337 9.28 -16.59 5.68
C PHE A 337 10.20 -16.28 4.51
N VAL A 338 10.27 -15.00 4.16
CA VAL A 338 11.13 -14.49 3.09
C VAL A 338 12.44 -13.99 3.72
N PRO A 339 13.62 -14.46 3.26
CA PRO A 339 14.90 -13.96 3.74
C PRO A 339 15.02 -12.44 3.53
N GLY A 340 15.22 -11.72 4.62
CA GLY A 340 15.45 -10.27 4.62
C GLY A 340 16.82 -9.90 5.20
N ASN A 341 17.11 -8.60 5.26
CA ASN A 341 18.40 -8.12 5.76
C ASN A 341 18.51 -8.24 7.29
N HIS A 342 17.40 -8.20 8.03
CA HIS A 342 17.45 -8.35 9.48
C HIS A 342 17.57 -9.83 9.89
N THR A 343 16.68 -10.68 9.38
CA THR A 343 16.63 -12.11 9.75
C THR A 343 17.79 -12.93 9.18
N GLY A 344 18.06 -12.81 7.87
CA GLY A 344 19.11 -13.58 7.21
C GLY A 344 20.50 -12.96 7.39
N GLU A 345 20.67 -11.68 7.00
CA GLU A 345 21.99 -11.05 6.96
C GLU A 345 22.52 -10.69 8.36
N HIS A 346 21.76 -9.99 9.22
CA HIS A 346 22.30 -9.56 10.53
C HIS A 346 22.65 -10.75 11.43
N MET A 347 21.80 -11.77 11.49
CA MET A 347 22.09 -12.97 12.29
C MET A 347 23.32 -13.73 11.76
N THR A 348 23.42 -13.92 10.43
CA THR A 348 24.60 -14.54 9.81
C THR A 348 25.87 -13.76 10.11
N ARG A 349 25.83 -12.42 10.03
CA ARG A 349 26.98 -11.57 10.34
C ARG A 349 27.33 -11.58 11.81
N TRP A 350 26.35 -11.65 12.71
CA TRP A 350 26.62 -11.80 14.15
C TRP A 350 27.36 -13.10 14.46
N ILE A 351 27.02 -14.22 13.81
CA ILE A 351 27.78 -15.47 13.95
C ILE A 351 29.21 -15.34 13.39
N LYS A 352 29.42 -14.59 12.30
CA LYS A 352 30.74 -14.48 11.65
C LYS A 352 31.67 -13.43 12.27
N GLU A 353 31.11 -12.39 12.86
CA GLU A 353 31.85 -11.16 13.20
C GLU A 353 31.93 -10.88 14.71
N THR A 354 31.21 -11.62 15.55
CA THR A 354 31.19 -11.43 17.01
C THR A 354 32.15 -12.39 17.70
N ASP A 355 32.84 -11.90 18.75
CA ASP A 355 33.56 -12.77 19.68
C ASP A 355 32.56 -13.24 20.76
N PRO A 356 32.20 -14.54 20.82
CA PRO A 356 31.24 -15.03 21.79
C PRO A 356 31.74 -14.88 23.24
N LYS A 357 33.05 -14.75 23.47
CA LYS A 357 33.63 -14.60 24.82
C LYS A 357 33.29 -13.28 25.50
N VAL A 358 32.74 -12.32 24.75
CA VAL A 358 32.32 -11.02 25.28
C VAL A 358 30.81 -10.80 25.15
N ASP A 359 30.05 -11.81 24.70
CA ASP A 359 28.59 -11.80 24.57
C ASP A 359 27.99 -12.96 25.40
N TYR A 360 28.31 -12.99 26.70
CA TYR A 360 27.93 -14.05 27.64
C TYR A 360 26.42 -14.37 27.67
N ALA A 361 25.60 -13.39 27.34
CA ALA A 361 24.16 -13.48 27.08
C ALA A 361 23.77 -14.59 26.08
N ASN A 362 24.63 -14.78 25.09
CA ASN A 362 24.34 -15.49 23.85
C ASN A 362 25.45 -16.47 23.48
N ASP A 363 26.49 -16.64 24.29
CA ASP A 363 27.69 -17.39 23.94
C ASP A 363 27.39 -18.87 23.65
N ILE A 364 26.54 -19.50 24.45
CA ILE A 364 26.05 -20.87 24.26
C ILE A 364 25.22 -20.94 22.96
N PHE A 365 24.22 -20.07 22.81
CA PHE A 365 23.35 -20.04 21.63
C PHE A 365 24.13 -19.76 20.35
N TRP A 366 25.12 -18.88 20.41
CA TRP A 366 26.08 -18.60 19.34
C TRP A 366 26.86 -19.86 18.98
N CYS A 367 27.40 -20.60 19.96
CA CYS A 367 28.16 -21.82 19.71
C CYS A 367 27.30 -22.90 19.05
N GLU A 368 26.06 -23.06 19.49
CA GLU A 368 25.10 -24.00 18.89
C GLU A 368 24.74 -23.61 17.46
N THR A 369 24.52 -22.31 17.23
CA THR A 369 24.22 -21.76 15.89
C THR A 369 25.42 -21.94 14.96
N TYR A 370 26.62 -21.60 15.41
CA TYR A 370 27.86 -21.78 14.63
C TYR A 370 28.08 -23.26 14.28
N LYS A 371 27.91 -24.17 15.25
CA LYS A 371 28.00 -25.61 15.04
C LYS A 371 27.00 -26.06 13.97
N ALA A 372 25.74 -25.61 14.05
CA ALA A 372 24.72 -25.93 13.07
C ALA A 372 25.10 -25.41 11.67
N MET A 373 25.56 -24.16 11.58
CA MET A 373 25.99 -23.56 10.32
C MET A 373 27.17 -24.31 9.70
N ARG A 374 28.19 -24.67 10.49
CA ARG A 374 29.35 -25.44 10.01
C ARG A 374 28.99 -26.86 9.60
N ALA A 375 28.13 -27.53 10.36
CA ALA A 375 27.69 -28.89 10.05
C ALA A 375 26.78 -28.94 8.81
N GLY A 376 25.98 -27.89 8.59
CA GLY A 376 25.10 -27.76 7.44
C GLY A 376 25.76 -27.17 6.19
N ALA A 377 26.95 -26.59 6.31
CA ALA A 377 27.66 -25.98 5.18
C ALA A 377 28.17 -27.04 4.20
N GLN A 378 27.99 -26.78 2.92
CA GLN A 378 28.40 -27.68 1.84
C GLN A 378 29.14 -26.92 0.75
N TYR A 379 30.21 -27.52 0.23
CA TYR A 379 30.85 -27.00 -0.99
C TYR A 379 30.11 -27.55 -2.21
N THR A 380 29.42 -26.67 -2.92
CA THR A 380 28.66 -26.99 -4.11
C THR A 380 29.36 -26.44 -5.35
N LYS A 381 28.79 -26.68 -6.53
CA LYS A 381 29.26 -26.06 -7.79
C LYS A 381 29.13 -24.53 -7.79
N ARG A 382 28.42 -23.94 -6.82
CA ARG A 382 28.20 -22.50 -6.65
C ARG A 382 29.10 -21.88 -5.57
N GLY A 383 29.97 -22.67 -4.95
CA GLY A 383 30.80 -22.25 -3.81
C GLY A 383 30.31 -22.85 -2.50
N VAL A 384 30.56 -22.17 -1.38
CA VAL A 384 30.07 -22.61 -0.07
C VAL A 384 28.62 -22.16 0.11
N GLU A 385 27.71 -23.12 0.21
CA GLU A 385 26.33 -22.88 0.62
C GLU A 385 26.22 -23.17 2.12
N GLU A 386 25.66 -22.22 2.86
CA GLU A 386 25.43 -22.31 4.31
C GLU A 386 23.92 -22.35 4.57
N ILE A 387 23.53 -22.92 5.71
CA ILE A 387 22.14 -22.81 6.18
C ILE A 387 21.86 -21.38 6.67
N ASP A 388 20.62 -20.95 6.51
CA ASP A 388 20.13 -19.72 7.13
C ASP A 388 19.90 -19.99 8.64
N PRO A 389 20.59 -19.29 9.55
CA PRO A 389 20.47 -19.54 10.98
C PRO A 389 19.07 -19.20 11.53
N PHE A 390 18.40 -18.18 10.99
CA PHE A 390 17.05 -17.82 11.40
C PHE A 390 16.06 -18.92 10.99
N ALA A 391 16.12 -19.37 9.74
CA ALA A 391 15.26 -20.45 9.25
C ALA A 391 15.49 -21.76 10.04
N TYR A 392 16.75 -22.09 10.34
CA TYR A 392 17.11 -23.26 11.12
C TYR A 392 16.47 -23.25 12.52
N TRP A 393 16.56 -22.12 13.23
CA TRP A 393 16.03 -22.03 14.59
C TRP A 393 14.51 -21.90 14.61
N MET A 394 13.91 -21.09 13.74
CA MET A 394 12.46 -20.96 13.65
C MET A 394 11.79 -22.29 13.32
N ALA A 395 12.36 -23.09 12.41
CA ALA A 395 11.84 -24.43 12.09
C ALA A 395 11.85 -25.40 13.29
N LYS A 396 12.72 -25.16 14.28
CA LYS A 396 12.76 -25.96 15.53
C LYS A 396 11.88 -25.40 16.64
N LYS A 397 11.71 -24.08 16.69
CA LYS A 397 11.01 -23.37 17.77
C LYS A 397 9.49 -23.29 17.53
N LEU A 398 9.04 -23.27 16.28
CA LEU A 398 7.62 -23.36 15.92
C LEU A 398 7.04 -24.73 16.31
N LYS A 399 5.87 -24.73 16.95
CA LYS A 399 5.21 -25.93 17.47
C LYS A 399 3.94 -26.29 16.71
N THR A 400 3.16 -25.29 16.29
CA THR A 400 1.82 -25.51 15.73
C THR A 400 1.65 -24.87 14.36
N ALA A 401 2.29 -23.74 14.11
CA ALA A 401 2.17 -23.04 12.84
C ALA A 401 2.86 -23.80 11.70
N LYS A 402 2.14 -23.95 10.59
CA LYS A 402 2.74 -24.43 9.33
C LYS A 402 3.64 -23.32 8.77
N ALA A 403 4.86 -23.67 8.37
CA ALA A 403 5.82 -22.72 7.86
C ALA A 403 6.63 -23.25 6.67
N VAL A 404 6.95 -22.35 5.75
CA VAL A 404 7.91 -22.53 4.67
C VAL A 404 8.96 -21.43 4.81
N PHE A 405 10.23 -21.79 4.77
CA PHE A 405 11.36 -20.86 4.81
C PHE A 405 12.02 -20.84 3.44
N LEU A 406 11.87 -19.73 2.72
CA LEU A 406 12.45 -19.59 1.38
C LEU A 406 13.96 -19.41 1.49
N LYS A 407 14.70 -19.83 0.47
CA LYS A 407 16.11 -19.45 0.29
C LYS A 407 16.23 -18.09 -0.40
N VAL A 408 17.39 -17.44 -0.25
CA VAL A 408 17.68 -16.18 -0.96
C VAL A 408 17.54 -16.40 -2.48
N GLY A 409 16.63 -15.64 -3.10
CA GLY A 409 16.33 -15.74 -4.54
C GLY A 409 15.40 -16.90 -4.93
N GLU A 410 14.86 -17.64 -3.96
CA GLU A 410 13.81 -18.63 -4.21
C GLU A 410 12.47 -17.92 -4.45
N PRO A 411 11.82 -18.12 -5.61
CA PRO A 411 10.57 -17.46 -5.93
C PRO A 411 9.41 -18.07 -5.14
N PHE A 412 8.43 -17.24 -4.77
CA PHE A 412 7.14 -17.70 -4.25
C PHE A 412 6.03 -17.06 -5.06
N ILE A 413 5.65 -17.73 -6.14
CA ILE A 413 4.74 -17.18 -7.15
C ILE A 413 3.34 -17.75 -6.98
N LYS A 414 2.35 -16.87 -6.82
CA LYS A 414 0.92 -17.18 -6.86
C LYS A 414 0.21 -16.24 -7.82
N HIS A 415 -0.65 -16.78 -8.68
CA HIS A 415 -1.39 -16.00 -9.69
C HIS A 415 -0.49 -15.06 -10.53
N GLY A 416 0.75 -15.48 -10.82
CA GLY A 416 1.74 -14.71 -11.57
C GLY A 416 2.37 -13.53 -10.82
N VAL A 417 2.21 -13.47 -9.49
CA VAL A 417 2.83 -12.48 -8.59
C VAL A 417 3.87 -13.18 -7.72
N ASP A 418 5.11 -12.74 -7.78
CA ASP A 418 6.19 -13.21 -6.93
C ASP A 418 6.24 -12.43 -5.62
N MET A 419 6.25 -13.15 -4.51
CA MET A 419 6.34 -12.61 -3.14
C MET A 419 7.60 -13.13 -2.43
N GLY A 420 8.53 -13.76 -3.15
CA GLY A 420 9.80 -14.27 -2.62
C GLY A 420 10.91 -13.22 -2.48
N PHE A 421 10.66 -11.97 -2.89
CA PHE A 421 11.63 -10.89 -2.78
C PHE A 421 11.37 -10.03 -1.55
N HIS A 422 12.35 -9.91 -0.66
CA HIS A 422 12.28 -8.94 0.43
C HIS A 422 12.36 -7.49 -0.08
N GLY A 423 13.26 -7.19 -1.02
CA GLY A 423 13.34 -5.89 -1.70
C GLY A 423 14.58 -5.05 -1.38
N ASP A 424 15.48 -5.55 -0.53
CA ASP A 424 16.81 -4.98 -0.23
C ASP A 424 17.74 -5.01 -1.45
N LYS A 425 17.68 -6.11 -2.21
CA LYS A 425 18.45 -6.32 -3.44
C LYS A 425 17.60 -6.08 -4.67
N GLY A 426 18.19 -5.46 -5.68
CA GLY A 426 17.62 -5.23 -7.00
C GLY A 426 18.25 -6.11 -8.06
N ALA A 427 17.88 -5.86 -9.32
CA ALA A 427 18.42 -6.59 -10.46
C ALA A 427 19.95 -6.51 -10.50
N ASN A 428 20.60 -7.63 -10.81
CA ASN A 428 22.06 -7.76 -10.89
C ASN A 428 22.80 -7.34 -9.60
N GLY A 429 22.17 -7.47 -8.44
CA GLY A 429 22.78 -7.14 -7.15
C GLY A 429 22.84 -5.63 -6.84
N SER A 430 22.14 -4.79 -7.61
CA SER A 430 21.98 -3.37 -7.25
C SER A 430 21.22 -3.22 -5.93
N ARG A 431 21.19 -2.01 -5.37
CA ARG A 431 20.23 -1.71 -4.29
C ARG A 431 18.80 -1.85 -4.81
N GLY A 432 17.94 -2.51 -4.05
CA GLY A 432 16.54 -2.68 -4.38
C GLY A 432 15.71 -1.42 -4.10
N SER A 433 14.60 -1.27 -4.84
CA SER A 433 13.60 -0.23 -4.63
C SER A 433 12.31 -0.59 -5.38
N LEU A 434 11.15 -0.09 -4.93
CA LEU A 434 9.91 -0.21 -5.69
C LEU A 434 10.06 0.17 -7.18
N ARG A 435 10.85 1.21 -7.48
CA ARG A 435 11.12 1.64 -8.86
C ARG A 435 11.96 0.63 -9.65
N SER A 436 12.93 -0.05 -9.04
CA SER A 436 13.72 -1.07 -9.75
C SER A 436 12.86 -2.30 -10.05
N TYR A 437 12.00 -2.70 -9.10
CA TYR A 437 11.10 -3.84 -9.26
C TYR A 437 9.99 -3.62 -10.30
N ARG A 438 9.67 -2.37 -10.67
CA ARG A 438 8.77 -2.10 -11.80
C ARG A 438 9.31 -2.64 -13.13
N ASN A 439 10.64 -2.78 -13.26
CA ASN A 439 11.32 -3.11 -14.51
C ASN A 439 11.76 -4.59 -14.59
N ILE A 440 11.35 -5.44 -13.65
CA ILE A 440 11.65 -6.87 -13.72
C ILE A 440 10.50 -7.62 -14.42
N GLY A 441 10.81 -8.78 -15.01
CA GLY A 441 9.88 -9.51 -15.89
C GLY A 441 8.69 -10.19 -15.20
N VAL A 442 8.46 -9.93 -13.92
CA VAL A 442 7.40 -10.54 -13.10
C VAL A 442 6.74 -9.48 -12.23
N ARG A 443 5.44 -9.65 -11.94
CA ARG A 443 4.75 -8.81 -10.96
C ARG A 443 5.23 -9.19 -9.57
N THR A 444 5.41 -8.21 -8.68
CA THR A 444 5.91 -8.47 -7.33
C THR A 444 5.11 -7.83 -6.23
N MET A 445 5.18 -8.43 -5.04
CA MET A 445 4.93 -7.76 -3.77
C MET A 445 6.17 -7.92 -2.91
N ILE A 446 6.76 -6.80 -2.48
CA ILE A 446 8.02 -6.74 -1.73
C ILE A 446 7.83 -5.92 -0.45
N ALA A 447 8.83 -5.91 0.42
CA ALA A 447 8.85 -5.14 1.68
C ALA A 447 10.08 -4.21 1.73
N HIS A 448 10.86 -4.22 2.83
CA HIS A 448 12.15 -3.55 3.01
C HIS A 448 12.14 -2.03 3.24
N SER A 449 11.45 -1.26 2.39
CA SER A 449 11.54 0.22 2.50
C SER A 449 10.56 0.82 3.53
N HIS A 450 9.71 -0.02 4.14
CA HIS A 450 8.68 0.33 5.13
C HIS A 450 7.65 1.39 4.65
N SER A 451 7.72 1.78 3.38
CA SER A 451 6.98 2.88 2.77
C SER A 451 6.07 2.28 1.69
N PRO A 452 4.78 2.10 1.96
CA PRO A 452 3.91 1.39 1.03
C PRO A 452 3.77 2.14 -0.29
N GLY A 453 3.72 1.40 -1.39
CA GLY A 453 3.61 1.98 -2.71
C GLY A 453 3.29 0.99 -3.81
N ILE A 454 2.78 1.52 -4.92
CA ILE A 454 2.42 0.77 -6.12
C ILE A 454 3.10 1.46 -7.29
N LYS A 455 3.90 0.71 -8.03
CA LYS A 455 4.50 1.17 -9.28
C LYS A 455 4.40 0.10 -10.34
N ASP A 456 3.47 0.31 -11.27
CA ASP A 456 3.21 -0.61 -12.38
C ASP A 456 2.91 -2.04 -11.84
N GLY A 457 3.74 -3.03 -12.18
CA GLY A 457 3.59 -4.41 -11.71
C GLY A 457 4.04 -4.67 -10.27
N ALA A 458 4.78 -3.73 -9.65
CA ALA A 458 5.42 -3.89 -8.35
C ALA A 458 4.63 -3.20 -7.24
N PHE A 459 4.45 -3.92 -6.13
CA PHE A 459 3.81 -3.44 -4.91
C PHE A 459 4.83 -3.54 -3.78
N GLN A 460 4.83 -2.55 -2.90
CA GLN A 460 5.66 -2.54 -1.70
C GLN A 460 4.76 -2.35 -0.49
N VAL A 461 4.89 -3.21 0.51
CA VAL A 461 4.17 -3.12 1.78
C VAL A 461 4.83 -2.12 2.73
N GLY A 462 4.21 -1.89 3.87
CA GLY A 462 4.73 -1.02 4.92
C GLY A 462 5.56 -1.79 5.95
N MET A 463 5.44 -1.39 7.21
CA MET A 463 6.01 -2.08 8.37
C MET A 463 4.91 -2.47 9.36
N SER A 464 5.22 -3.34 10.31
CA SER A 464 4.35 -3.66 11.46
C SER A 464 4.83 -3.03 12.77
N ALA A 465 6.00 -2.40 12.74
CA ALA A 465 6.65 -1.78 13.90
C ALA A 465 6.02 -0.44 14.34
N GLU A 466 6.41 0.01 15.52
CA GLU A 466 6.18 1.36 16.03
C GLU A 466 6.83 2.42 15.15
N TYR A 467 6.22 3.61 15.09
CA TYR A 467 6.81 4.75 14.38
C TYR A 467 7.96 5.36 15.17
N ASN A 468 8.90 6.00 14.45
CA ASN A 468 9.96 6.83 15.04
C ASN A 468 10.91 6.04 15.94
N LEU A 469 11.25 4.81 15.51
CA LEU A 469 12.28 4.02 16.15
C LEU A 469 13.60 4.81 16.20
N VAL A 470 14.47 4.51 17.15
CA VAL A 470 15.63 5.35 17.48
C VAL A 470 16.51 5.62 16.25
N TYR A 471 16.66 4.64 15.36
CA TYR A 471 17.44 4.77 14.13
C TYR A 471 16.75 5.60 13.02
N GLU A 472 15.48 5.97 13.22
CA GLU A 472 14.71 6.81 12.31
C GLU A 472 14.76 8.29 12.72
N GLN A 473 15.08 8.62 13.98
CA GLN A 473 14.92 9.95 14.57
C GLN A 473 15.62 11.09 13.79
N GLY A 474 14.95 12.24 13.71
CA GLY A 474 15.51 13.48 13.15
C GLY A 474 15.31 13.71 11.65
N ALA A 475 14.73 12.76 10.91
CA ALA A 475 14.48 12.88 9.47
C ALA A 475 12.99 12.75 9.10
N PRO A 476 12.48 13.51 8.10
CA PRO A 476 11.14 13.27 7.56
C PRO A 476 10.98 11.81 7.12
N SER A 477 9.83 11.19 7.43
CA SER A 477 9.59 9.77 7.17
C SER A 477 8.39 9.58 6.26
N GLY A 478 8.53 8.64 5.31
CA GLY A 478 7.44 8.14 4.45
C GLY A 478 6.90 6.77 4.89
N ARG A 479 7.38 6.25 6.03
CA ARG A 479 7.06 4.91 6.53
C ARG A 479 5.64 4.85 7.06
N LEU A 480 4.90 3.81 6.71
CA LEU A 480 3.52 3.61 7.17
C LEU A 480 3.30 2.16 7.54
N GLN A 481 2.42 1.95 8.51
CA GLN A 481 1.93 0.62 8.84
C GLN A 481 0.94 0.16 7.76
N ALA A 482 1.31 -0.87 7.01
CA ALA A 482 0.51 -1.35 5.89
C ALA A 482 0.84 -2.79 5.49
N HIS A 483 -0.17 -3.51 5.01
CA HIS A 483 -0.06 -4.86 4.48
C HIS A 483 -0.54 -4.91 3.02
N GLY A 484 -0.11 -5.93 2.29
CA GLY A 484 -0.53 -6.19 0.92
C GLY A 484 -1.42 -7.42 0.85
N VAL A 485 -2.48 -7.36 0.05
CA VAL A 485 -3.37 -8.50 -0.21
C VAL A 485 -3.20 -8.96 -1.65
N LEU A 486 -3.09 -10.27 -1.84
CA LEU A 486 -3.27 -10.95 -3.12
C LEU A 486 -4.60 -11.72 -3.08
N TYR A 487 -5.53 -11.33 -3.95
CA TYR A 487 -6.81 -12.01 -4.10
C TYR A 487 -6.70 -13.25 -5.01
N GLU A 488 -7.68 -14.14 -4.91
CA GLU A 488 -7.77 -15.38 -5.71
C GLU A 488 -7.84 -15.16 -7.23
N ASN A 489 -8.25 -13.97 -7.66
CA ASN A 489 -8.26 -13.58 -9.08
C ASN A 489 -6.92 -12.96 -9.55
N GLY A 490 -5.87 -13.01 -8.71
CA GLY A 490 -4.54 -12.48 -9.00
C GLY A 490 -4.41 -10.96 -8.93
N LYS A 491 -5.46 -10.25 -8.49
CA LYS A 491 -5.42 -8.80 -8.24
C LYS A 491 -4.93 -8.51 -6.83
N ARG A 492 -4.47 -7.28 -6.61
CA ARG A 492 -3.79 -6.88 -5.38
C ARG A 492 -4.28 -5.54 -4.87
N THR A 493 -4.22 -5.35 -3.55
CA THR A 493 -4.42 -4.05 -2.90
C THR A 493 -3.46 -3.88 -1.74
N ILE A 494 -3.17 -2.63 -1.37
CA ILE A 494 -2.52 -2.30 -0.10
C ILE A 494 -3.62 -1.90 0.90
N LEU A 495 -3.50 -2.40 2.13
CA LEU A 495 -4.31 -2.02 3.28
C LEU A 495 -3.45 -1.20 4.23
N ILE A 496 -3.83 0.05 4.46
CA ILE A 496 -3.14 0.93 5.41
C ILE A 496 -3.82 0.80 6.78
N ILE A 497 -3.01 0.65 7.81
CA ILE A 497 -3.46 0.60 9.19
C ILE A 497 -3.38 2.01 9.77
N VAL A 498 -4.51 2.50 10.29
CA VAL A 498 -4.62 3.83 10.90
C VAL A 498 -5.11 3.65 12.33
N GLU A 499 -4.22 3.92 13.29
CA GLU A 499 -4.40 3.51 14.68
C GLU A 499 -4.71 2.01 14.74
N ASP A 500 -5.76 1.58 15.42
CA ASP A 500 -6.10 0.16 15.58
C ASP A 500 -7.12 -0.37 14.57
N GLY A 501 -7.25 0.28 13.40
CA GLY A 501 -8.17 -0.16 12.36
C GLY A 501 -7.58 -0.11 10.95
N TRP A 502 -8.17 -0.89 10.06
CA TRP A 502 -7.73 -1.09 8.68
C TRP A 502 -8.85 -0.80 7.64
N ARG A 503 -10.06 -0.51 8.15
CA ARG A 503 -11.26 -0.13 7.41
C ARG A 503 -12.20 0.64 8.34
N ALA A 504 -13.15 1.39 7.77
CA ALA A 504 -14.08 2.19 8.58
C ALA A 504 -15.01 1.33 9.46
N GLU A 505 -15.35 0.11 9.04
CA GLU A 505 -16.32 -0.74 9.73
C GLU A 505 -15.87 -1.15 11.15
N GLY A 506 -14.57 -1.32 11.38
CA GLY A 506 -14.01 -1.63 12.70
C GLY A 506 -14.21 -0.52 13.74
N PHE A 507 -14.63 0.67 13.31
CA PHE A 507 -14.96 1.79 14.19
C PHE A 507 -16.47 1.95 14.43
N LYS A 508 -17.34 1.17 13.75
CA LYS A 508 -18.81 1.25 13.88
C LYS A 508 -19.30 0.98 15.30
N HIS A 509 -18.54 0.23 16.10
CA HIS A 509 -18.93 -0.20 17.45
C HIS A 509 -18.33 0.65 18.59
N LYS A 510 -17.42 1.59 18.32
CA LYS A 510 -16.81 2.44 19.34
C LYS A 510 -17.51 3.79 19.45
N ARG A 511 -18.80 3.79 19.84
CA ARG A 511 -19.36 5.01 20.42
C ARG A 511 -18.69 5.21 21.77
N ALA A 512 -17.90 6.28 21.90
CA ALA A 512 -17.44 6.73 23.21
C ALA A 512 -18.66 6.84 24.14
N PRO A 513 -18.60 6.34 25.39
CA PRO A 513 -19.64 6.64 26.36
C PRO A 513 -19.74 8.15 26.44
N ARG A 514 -20.94 8.69 26.21
CA ARG A 514 -21.20 10.10 26.52
C ARG A 514 -20.96 10.26 28.01
N SER A 515 -19.86 10.91 28.38
CA SER A 515 -19.71 11.45 29.72
C SER A 515 -20.91 12.36 29.97
N LYS A 516 -21.71 12.01 30.97
CA LYS A 516 -22.77 12.89 31.49
C LYS A 516 -22.14 14.07 32.20
#